data_AF-A0A8T3TFR7-F1
#
_entry.id   AF-A0A8T3TFR7-F1
#
_cell.length_a   1.000
_cell.length_b   1.000
_cell.length_c   1.000
_cell.angle_alpha   90.00
_cell.angle_beta   90.00
_cell.angle_gamma   90.00
#
_symmetry.space_group_name_H-M   'P 1'
#
loop_
_entity.id
_entity.type
_entity.pdbx_description
1 polymer ?
#
loop_
_entity_poly.entity_id
_entity_poly.type
_entity_poly.pdbx_seq_one_letter_code
_entity_poly.pdbx_strand_id
1 'polypeptide(L)'
;GEGGVLLTTNHVAGETWTFLRRRIGHAEARGFIDNLERTDRVSVVHVDDPTEADAWAWLRRHDERPYSFVDATSFAIMRRQRIREAFAFDGDFSAAGFVEVRP
;
A
#
# COMPACT_ATOMS: atom_id res chain seq x y z
N GLY A 1 -7.74 7.42 20.86
CA GLY A 1 -8.62 6.36 20.35
C GLY A 1 -7.76 5.16 20.05
N GLU A 2 -8.25 3.96 20.36
CA GLU A 2 -7.47 2.71 20.39
C GLU A 2 -6.56 2.56 19.16
N GLY A 3 -5.26 2.40 19.42
CA GLY A 3 -4.25 2.28 18.37
C GLY A 3 -4.41 0.94 17.64
N GLY A 4 -5.23 0.92 16.60
CA GLY A 4 -5.39 -0.22 15.71
C GLY A 4 -4.06 -0.58 15.01
N VAL A 5 -3.92 -1.85 14.65
CA VAL A 5 -2.80 -2.32 13.84
C VAL A 5 -2.92 -1.71 12.44
N LEU A 6 -1.87 -1.05 11.97
CA LEU A 6 -1.79 -0.53 10.61
C LEU A 6 -1.58 -1.70 9.64
N LEU A 7 -2.14 -1.60 8.44
CA LEU A 7 -1.98 -2.60 7.40
C LEU A 7 -1.25 -2.01 6.21
N THR A 8 -0.31 -2.76 5.66
CA THR A 8 0.36 -2.48 4.39
C THR A 8 0.43 -3.76 3.55
N THR A 9 0.90 -3.66 2.30
CA THR A 9 1.08 -4.82 1.43
C THR A 9 2.56 -5.08 1.15
N ASN A 10 2.90 -6.30 0.73
CA ASN A 10 4.23 -6.64 0.23
C ASN A 10 4.65 -5.75 -0.95
N HIS A 11 3.72 -5.29 -1.79
CA HIS A 11 4.02 -4.36 -2.89
C HIS A 11 4.39 -2.97 -2.40
N VAL A 12 3.65 -2.39 -1.44
CA VAL A 12 3.99 -1.10 -0.82
C VAL A 12 5.34 -1.18 -0.12
N ALA A 13 5.63 -2.28 0.58
CA ALA A 13 6.93 -2.51 1.21
C ALA A 13 8.08 -2.57 0.19
N GLY A 14 7.91 -3.30 -0.92
CA GLY A 14 8.91 -3.41 -1.98
C GLY A 14 9.14 -2.11 -2.76
N GLU A 15 8.08 -1.34 -3.01
CA GLU A 15 8.18 -0.02 -3.62
C GLU A 15 8.89 0.97 -2.70
N THR A 16 8.55 0.97 -1.40
CA THR A 16 9.21 1.80 -0.39
C THR A 16 10.69 1.46 -0.29
N TRP A 17 11.06 0.17 -0.28
CA TRP A 17 12.47 -0.26 -0.36
C TRP A 17 13.17 0.35 -1.58
N THR A 18 12.55 0.22 -2.76
CA THR A 18 13.13 0.68 -4.03
C THR A 18 13.33 2.19 -4.02
N PHE A 19 12.34 2.93 -3.51
CA PHE A 19 12.39 4.37 -3.33
C PHE A 19 13.52 4.79 -2.38
N LEU A 20 13.57 4.22 -1.18
CA LEU A 20 14.60 4.52 -0.17
C LEU A 20 16.00 4.18 -0.69
N ARG A 21 16.16 3.05 -1.37
CA ARG A 21 17.44 2.62 -1.95
C ARG A 21 17.94 3.62 -2.99
N ARG A 22 17.06 4.13 -3.85
CA ARG A 22 17.40 5.08 -4.91
C ARG A 22 17.68 6.48 -4.37
N ARG A 23 16.95 6.91 -3.33
CA ARG A 23 16.98 8.29 -2.85
C ARG A 23 17.96 8.55 -1.71
N ILE A 24 18.15 7.58 -0.81
CA ILE A 24 18.90 7.77 0.43
C ILE A 24 20.06 6.77 0.53
N GLY A 25 19.83 5.51 0.13
CA GLY A 25 20.87 4.48 0.05
C GLY A 25 20.44 3.13 0.63
N HIS A 26 21.35 2.16 0.55
CA HIS A 26 21.05 0.79 0.94
C HIS A 26 20.78 0.61 2.43
N ALA A 27 21.54 1.29 3.29
CA ALA A 27 21.44 1.15 4.74
C ALA A 27 20.03 1.52 5.24
N GLU A 28 19.48 2.63 4.74
CA GLU A 28 18.13 3.10 5.10
C GLU A 28 17.04 2.18 4.57
N ALA A 29 17.14 1.73 3.31
CA ALA A 29 16.19 0.76 2.76
C ALA A 29 16.15 -0.52 3.59
N ARG A 30 17.33 -0.98 4.04
CA ARG A 30 17.47 -2.16 4.90
C ARG A 30 16.89 -1.96 6.29
N GLY A 31 17.21 -0.84 6.94
CA GLY A 31 16.64 -0.48 8.22
C GLY A 31 15.11 -0.34 8.19
N PHE A 32 14.53 0.08 7.07
CA PHE A 32 13.07 0.10 6.90
C PHE A 32 12.46 -1.30 6.98
N ILE A 33 12.99 -2.28 6.25
CA ILE A 33 12.47 -3.66 6.29
C ILE A 33 12.71 -4.31 7.65
N ASP A 34 13.91 -4.14 8.24
CA ASP A 34 14.22 -4.66 9.57
C ASP A 34 13.23 -4.14 10.63
N ASN A 35 12.83 -2.87 10.53
CA ASN A 35 11.84 -2.28 11.43
C ASN A 35 10.41 -2.75 11.15
N LEU A 36 10.06 -2.95 9.88
CA LEU A 36 8.74 -3.45 9.46
C LEU A 36 8.51 -4.88 9.93
N GLU A 37 9.55 -5.73 9.95
CA GLU A 37 9.48 -7.11 10.42
C GLU A 37 9.43 -7.22 11.96
N ARG A 38 9.98 -6.25 12.68
CA ARG A 38 10.09 -6.27 14.15
C ARG A 38 8.90 -5.62 14.87
N THR A 39 8.09 -4.84 14.17
CA THR A 39 7.00 -4.06 14.79
C THR A 39 5.69 -4.83 14.83
N ASP A 40 5.04 -4.86 16.00
CA ASP A 40 3.68 -5.42 16.13
C ASP A 40 2.59 -4.42 15.74
N ARG A 41 2.98 -3.18 15.38
CA ARG A 41 2.04 -2.10 15.03
C ARG A 41 1.64 -2.09 13.57
N VAL A 42 2.37 -2.82 12.71
CA VAL A 42 2.12 -2.86 11.26
C VAL A 42 2.07 -4.32 10.81
N SER A 43 1.01 -4.70 10.12
CA SER A 43 0.89 -6.01 9.47
C SER A 43 1.13 -5.86 7.97
N VAL A 44 2.02 -6.69 7.43
CA VAL A 44 2.27 -6.78 5.99
C VAL A 44 1.43 -7.92 5.42
N VAL A 45 0.45 -7.58 4.60
CA VAL A 45 -0.36 -8.56 3.87
C VAL A 45 0.32 -8.92 2.56
N HIS A 46 0.46 -10.21 2.31
CA HIS A 46 0.89 -10.70 1.01
C HIS A 46 -0.30 -10.68 0.04
N VAL A 47 -0.13 -10.01 -1.11
CA VAL A 47 -1.10 -10.00 -2.19
C VAL A 47 -1.11 -11.37 -2.86
N ASP A 48 -2.26 -12.05 -2.81
CA ASP A 48 -2.47 -13.35 -3.44
C ASP A 48 -2.87 -13.21 -4.92
N ASP A 49 -2.73 -14.29 -5.69
CA ASP A 49 -3.07 -14.29 -7.13
C ASP A 49 -4.49 -13.77 -7.43
N PRO A 50 -5.54 -14.12 -6.64
CA PRO A 50 -6.87 -13.55 -6.83
C PRO A 50 -6.92 -12.02 -6.66
N THR A 51 -6.25 -11.47 -5.64
CA THR A 51 -6.17 -10.01 -5.43
C THR A 51 -5.43 -9.33 -6.57
N GLU A 52 -4.34 -9.93 -7.05
CA GLU A 52 -3.61 -9.41 -8.19
C GLU A 52 -4.47 -9.41 -9.47
N ALA A 53 -5.23 -10.49 -9.71
CA ALA A 53 -6.16 -10.56 -10.83
C ALA A 53 -7.24 -9.47 -10.76
N ASP A 54 -7.79 -9.21 -9.56
CA ASP A 54 -8.74 -8.12 -9.31
C ASP A 54 -8.12 -6.74 -9.58
N ALA A 55 -6.87 -6.53 -9.15
CA ALA A 55 -6.13 -5.29 -9.40
C ALA A 55 -5.94 -5.05 -10.90
N TRP A 56 -5.52 -6.07 -11.66
CA TRP A 56 -5.39 -5.98 -13.11
C TRP A 56 -6.73 -5.74 -13.82
N ALA A 57 -7.80 -6.39 -13.36
CA ALA A 57 -9.14 -6.16 -13.91
C ALA A 57 -9.63 -4.74 -13.62
N TRP A 58 -9.26 -4.18 -12.46
CA TRP A 58 -9.56 -2.80 -12.11
C TRP A 58 -8.79 -1.82 -13.00
N LEU A 59 -7.46 -1.96 -13.12
CA LEU A 59 -6.62 -1.08 -13.96
C LEU A 59 -7.07 -1.06 -15.42
N ARG A 60 -7.45 -2.21 -15.99
CA ARG A 60 -7.96 -2.27 -17.38
C ARG A 60 -9.23 -1.45 -17.63
N ARG A 61 -9.93 -1.03 -16.58
CA ARG A 61 -11.17 -0.25 -16.67
C ARG A 61 -11.01 1.21 -16.24
N HIS A 62 -9.86 1.60 -15.70
CA HIS A 62 -9.63 2.93 -15.13
C HIS A 62 -8.37 3.53 -15.76
N ASP A 63 -8.58 4.48 -16.67
CA ASP A 63 -7.54 5.24 -17.40
C ASP A 63 -7.72 6.76 -17.22
N GLU A 64 -8.63 7.17 -16.34
CA GLU A 64 -8.86 8.58 -16.00
C GLU A 64 -7.70 9.20 -15.22
N ARG A 65 -6.81 8.37 -14.67
CA ARG A 65 -5.61 8.75 -13.90
C ARG A 65 -4.51 7.71 -14.07
N PRO A 66 -3.23 8.11 -13.90
CA PRO A 66 -2.09 7.21 -14.01
C PRO A 66 -1.90 6.34 -12.76
N TYR A 67 -2.90 5.51 -12.43
CA TYR A 67 -2.84 4.61 -11.27
C TYR A 67 -1.71 3.58 -11.42
N SER A 68 -0.97 3.35 -10.34
CA SER A 68 0.05 2.30 -10.32
C SER A 68 -0.56 0.92 -10.00
N PHE A 69 0.21 -0.13 -10.28
CA PHE A 69 -0.13 -1.49 -9.85
C PHE A 69 -0.13 -1.63 -8.32
N VAL A 70 0.71 -0.89 -7.62
CA VAL A 70 0.77 -0.89 -6.15
C VAL A 70 -0.51 -0.27 -5.57
N ASP A 71 -1.03 0.79 -6.18
CA ASP A 71 -2.30 1.40 -5.78
C ASP A 71 -3.46 0.42 -6.01
N ALA A 72 -3.54 -0.17 -7.21
CA ALA A 72 -4.62 -1.08 -7.56
C ALA A 72 -4.68 -2.32 -6.65
N THR A 73 -3.53 -2.90 -6.30
CA THR A 73 -3.45 -4.02 -5.35
C THR A 73 -3.83 -3.60 -3.93
N SER A 74 -3.44 -2.38 -3.52
CA SER A 74 -3.88 -1.80 -2.24
C SER A 74 -5.40 -1.59 -2.21
N PHE A 75 -6.00 -1.07 -3.27
CA PHE A 75 -7.45 -0.90 -3.39
C PHE A 75 -8.19 -2.24 -3.30
N ALA A 76 -7.67 -3.29 -3.96
CA ALA A 76 -8.25 -4.62 -3.92
C ALA A 76 -8.22 -5.21 -2.50
N ILE A 77 -7.09 -5.12 -1.79
CA ILE A 77 -6.98 -5.54 -0.38
C ILE A 77 -7.93 -4.74 0.52
N MET A 78 -7.96 -3.42 0.39
CA MET A 78 -8.82 -2.57 1.22
C MET A 78 -10.31 -2.91 1.02
N ARG A 79 -10.75 -3.14 -0.22
CA ARG A 79 -12.13 -3.57 -0.53
C ARG A 79 -12.44 -4.93 0.05
N ARG A 80 -11.54 -5.91 -0.10
CA ARG A 80 -11.70 -7.27 0.46
C ARG A 80 -11.80 -7.26 1.99
N GLN A 81 -10.99 -6.45 2.66
CA GLN A 81 -10.94 -6.35 4.12
C GLN A 81 -11.89 -5.29 4.70
N ARG A 82 -12.67 -4.60 3.86
CA ARG A 82 -13.59 -3.51 4.25
C ARG A 82 -12.89 -2.35 4.96
N ILE A 83 -11.63 -2.11 4.63
CA ILE A 83 -10.85 -0.96 5.09
C ILE A 83 -11.22 0.25 4.23
N ARG A 84 -11.52 1.37 4.87
CA ARG A 84 -11.91 2.62 4.19
C ARG A 84 -10.88 3.73 4.30
N GLU A 85 -10.06 3.69 5.33
CA GLU A 85 -9.08 4.73 5.65
C GLU A 85 -7.69 4.30 5.17
N ALA A 86 -6.99 5.21 4.50
CA ALA A 86 -5.62 5.01 4.03
C ALA A 86 -4.74 6.18 4.48
N PHE A 87 -3.54 5.88 4.98
CA PHE A 87 -2.49 6.87 5.15
C PHE A 87 -1.76 7.04 3.82
N ALA A 88 -2.28 7.93 2.97
CA ALA A 88 -1.69 8.29 1.68
C ALA A 88 -1.73 9.81 1.47
N PHE A 89 -0.95 10.32 0.52
CA PHE A 89 -0.70 11.77 0.37
C PHE A 89 -0.92 12.31 -1.05
N ASP A 90 -1.08 11.46 -2.06
CA ASP A 90 -1.15 11.81 -3.49
C ASP A 90 -2.57 12.00 -4.03
N GLY A 91 -3.61 11.70 -3.24
CA GLY A 91 -5.00 11.84 -3.64
C GLY A 91 -5.53 10.66 -4.47
N ASP A 92 -4.70 9.67 -4.78
CA ASP A 92 -5.10 8.55 -5.66
C ASP A 92 -6.06 7.61 -4.93
N PHE A 93 -5.87 7.42 -3.62
CA PHE A 93 -6.79 6.66 -2.76
C PHE A 93 -8.14 7.35 -2.66
N SER A 94 -8.14 8.68 -2.50
CA SER A 94 -9.37 9.48 -2.49
C SER A 94 -10.13 9.37 -3.82
N ALA A 95 -9.41 9.45 -4.95
CA ALA A 95 -10.00 9.30 -6.28
C ALA A 95 -10.59 7.89 -6.51
N ALA A 96 -10.00 6.85 -5.90
CA ALA A 96 -10.50 5.48 -5.93
C ALA A 96 -11.63 5.18 -4.93
N GLY A 97 -12.08 6.19 -4.18
CA GLY A 97 -13.22 6.12 -3.26
C GLY A 97 -12.88 5.79 -1.80
N PHE A 98 -11.62 5.91 -1.40
CA PHE A 98 -11.18 5.73 -0.01
C PHE A 98 -11.05 7.08 0.72
N VAL A 99 -10.87 7.03 2.04
CA VAL A 99 -10.65 8.20 2.89
C VAL A 99 -9.17 8.31 3.20
N GLU A 100 -8.50 9.33 2.69
CA GLU A 100 -7.14 9.64 3.10
C GLU A 100 -7.11 10.29 4.47
N VAL A 101 -6.53 9.59 5.44
CA VAL A 101 -6.30 10.12 6.79
C VAL A 101 -4.94 10.81 6.82
N ARG A 102 -4.96 12.08 7.24
CA ARG A 102 -3.73 12.85 7.48
C ARG A 102 -3.33 12.71 8.95
N PRO A 103 -2.02 12.59 9.26
CA PRO A 103 -1.54 12.59 10.63
C PRO A 103 -1.81 13.91 11.36
#